data_AF-A0A943IZ02-F1
#
_entry.id   AF-A0A943IZ02-F1
#
_cell.length_a   1.000
_cell.length_b   1.000
_cell.length_c   1.000
_cell.angle_alpha   90.00
_cell.angle_beta   90.00
_cell.angle_gamma   90.00
#
_symmetry.space_group_name_H-M   'P 1'
#
loop_
_entity.id
_entity.type
_entity.pdbx_description
1 polymer ?
#
loop_
_entity_poly.entity_id
_entity_poly.type
_entity_poly.pdbx_seq_one_letter_code
_entity_poly.pdbx_strand_id
1 'polypeptide(L)'
;MVTKITPKQSKRINALIKKLCCNCLDGNCLLLDDGEQHCCVQLISKSGIFCNYFKNAVLPADRRLYTEIMSKEKERNAFFAIHSSSRKQKIKDTTQTAPKSRNESKPPKDSAENERYSHAFRA
;
A
#
# COMPACT_ATOMS: atom_id res chain seq x y z
N MET A 1 -1.61 -2.05 -2.59
CA MET A 1 -2.71 -1.68 -3.52
C MET A 1 -4.02 -2.07 -2.85
N VAL A 2 -4.98 -1.15 -2.69
CA VAL A 2 -6.28 -1.48 -2.07
C VAL A 2 -7.15 -2.24 -3.06
N THR A 3 -7.67 -3.39 -2.64
CA THR A 3 -8.63 -4.19 -3.43
C THR A 3 -10.01 -3.56 -3.30
N LYS A 4 -10.54 -2.99 -4.38
CA LYS A 4 -11.85 -2.33 -4.39
C LYS A 4 -12.98 -3.35 -4.33
N ILE A 5 -14.01 -3.05 -3.56
CA ILE A 5 -15.20 -3.91 -3.41
C ILE A 5 -16.48 -3.09 -3.59
N THR A 6 -17.55 -3.78 -3.98
CA THR A 6 -18.89 -3.20 -4.08
C THR A 6 -19.65 -3.29 -2.74
N PRO A 7 -20.72 -2.50 -2.52
CA PRO A 7 -21.53 -2.61 -1.31
C PRO A 7 -22.12 -4.01 -1.08
N LYS A 8 -22.47 -4.73 -2.16
CA LYS A 8 -22.95 -6.12 -2.08
C LYS A 8 -21.87 -7.08 -1.59
N GLN A 9 -20.63 -6.90 -2.06
CA GLN A 9 -19.48 -7.67 -1.59
C GLN A 9 -19.15 -7.35 -0.13
N SER A 10 -19.21 -6.07 0.28
CA SER A 10 -18.99 -5.66 1.68
C SER A 10 -19.93 -6.39 2.66
N LYS A 11 -21.23 -6.51 2.34
CA LYS A 11 -22.17 -7.28 3.17
C LYS A 11 -21.75 -8.75 3.33
N ARG A 12 -21.31 -9.39 2.25
CA ARG A 12 -20.83 -10.79 2.27
C ARG A 12 -19.53 -10.94 3.04
N ILE A 13 -18.60 -9.99 2.87
CA ILE A 13 -17.35 -9.92 3.63
C ILE A 13 -17.64 -9.80 5.12
N ASN A 14 -18.56 -8.91 5.51
CA ASN A 14 -18.92 -8.71 6.91
C ASN A 14 -19.53 -9.96 7.53
N ALA A 15 -20.39 -10.67 6.79
CA ALA A 15 -20.92 -11.97 7.22
C ALA A 15 -19.81 -13.02 7.37
N LEU A 16 -18.86 -13.06 6.44
CA LEU A 16 -17.74 -14.00 6.47
C LEU A 16 -16.81 -13.74 7.67
N ILE A 17 -16.51 -12.48 7.97
CA ILE A 17 -15.69 -12.08 9.11
C ILE A 17 -16.33 -12.51 10.42
N LYS A 18 -17.62 -12.17 10.62
CA LYS A 18 -18.36 -12.55 11.82
C LYS A 18 -18.45 -14.06 12.02
N LYS A 19 -18.41 -14.83 10.93
CA LYS A 19 -18.51 -16.29 10.98
C LYS A 19 -17.16 -16.99 11.18
N LEU A 20 -16.09 -16.49 10.55
CA LEU A 20 -14.84 -17.26 10.37
C LEU A 20 -13.57 -16.54 10.85
N CYS A 21 -13.60 -15.23 11.11
CA CYS A 21 -12.40 -14.51 11.50
C CYS A 21 -12.14 -14.70 13.00
N CYS A 22 -11.16 -15.54 13.36
CA CYS A 22 -10.75 -15.75 14.76
C CYS A 22 -10.25 -14.48 15.46
N ASN A 23 -9.79 -13.49 14.69
CA ASN A 23 -9.32 -12.21 15.23
C ASN A 23 -10.45 -11.20 15.41
N CYS A 24 -11.70 -11.56 15.09
CA CYS A 24 -12.86 -10.69 15.24
C CYS A 24 -13.85 -11.27 16.24
N LEU A 25 -13.96 -10.68 17.42
CA LEU A 25 -14.91 -11.06 18.47
C LEU A 25 -15.87 -9.89 18.72
N ASP A 26 -17.19 -10.14 18.62
CA ASP A 26 -18.24 -9.13 18.82
C ASP A 26 -18.08 -7.84 18.00
N GLY A 27 -17.41 -7.94 16.85
CA GLY A 27 -17.13 -6.82 15.96
C GLY A 27 -15.80 -6.09 16.24
N ASN A 28 -15.10 -6.46 17.32
CA ASN A 28 -13.80 -5.92 17.70
C ASN A 28 -12.66 -6.81 17.22
N CYS A 29 -11.53 -6.20 16.84
CA CYS A 29 -10.36 -6.90 16.35
C CYS A 29 -9.30 -7.05 17.42
N LEU A 30 -9.06 -8.30 17.85
CA LEU A 30 -8.13 -8.64 18.93
C LEU A 30 -6.69 -8.22 18.63
N LEU A 31 -6.30 -8.19 17.35
CA LEU A 31 -4.94 -7.78 16.94
C LEU A 31 -4.69 -6.27 17.01
N LEU A 32 -5.74 -5.48 17.21
CA LEU A 32 -5.64 -4.02 17.33
C LEU A 32 -5.79 -3.55 18.78
N ASP A 33 -6.11 -4.46 19.70
CA ASP A 33 -6.31 -4.17 21.11
C ASP A 33 -4.98 -3.76 21.77
N ASP A 34 -4.90 -2.51 22.23
CA ASP A 34 -3.80 -1.93 22.99
C ASP A 34 -4.15 -1.74 24.48
N GLY A 35 -5.17 -2.46 24.96
CA GLY A 35 -5.80 -2.29 26.26
C GLY A 35 -7.23 -1.71 26.16
N GLU A 36 -7.64 -1.30 24.96
CA GLU A 36 -9.00 -0.89 24.62
C GLU A 36 -9.56 -1.65 23.41
N GLN A 37 -10.87 -1.91 23.40
CA GLN A 37 -11.53 -2.60 22.30
C GLN A 37 -11.57 -1.74 21.03
N HIS A 38 -10.97 -2.23 19.95
CA HIS A 38 -11.00 -1.58 18.64
C HIS A 38 -11.90 -2.30 17.65
N CYS A 39 -12.75 -1.55 16.95
CA CYS A 39 -13.57 -2.10 15.86
C CYS A 39 -12.71 -2.76 14.78
N CYS A 40 -13.16 -3.89 14.24
CA CYS A 40 -12.47 -4.53 13.13
C CYS A 40 -12.45 -3.61 11.90
N VAL A 41 -11.23 -3.22 11.48
CA VAL A 41 -11.00 -2.33 10.33
C VAL A 41 -11.72 -2.82 9.07
N GLN A 42 -11.81 -4.13 8.87
CA GLN A 42 -12.48 -4.67 7.69
C GLN A 42 -14.02 -4.59 7.78
N LEU A 43 -14.62 -4.63 8.98
CA LEU A 43 -16.07 -4.49 9.18
C LEU A 43 -16.56 -3.06 8.94
N ILE A 44 -15.76 -2.06 9.29
CA ILE A 44 -16.07 -0.64 9.06
C ILE A 44 -15.79 -0.20 7.61
N SER A 45 -15.00 -0.98 6.88
CA SER A 45 -14.59 -0.67 5.51
C SER A 45 -15.68 -1.01 4.48
N LYS A 46 -16.20 0.01 3.78
CA LYS A 46 -17.30 -0.14 2.81
C LYS A 46 -16.86 -0.38 1.36
N SER A 47 -15.67 0.10 0.99
CA SER A 47 -15.25 0.23 -0.42
C SER A 47 -13.94 -0.47 -0.76
N GLY A 48 -13.26 -1.05 0.24
CA GLY A 48 -11.99 -1.73 0.03
C GLY A 48 -11.73 -2.84 1.05
N ILE A 49 -10.82 -3.74 0.67
CA ILE A 49 -10.16 -4.66 1.59
C ILE A 49 -8.86 -4.01 2.04
N PHE A 50 -8.74 -3.78 3.35
CA PHE A 50 -7.57 -3.19 4.00
C PHE A 50 -6.88 -4.19 4.95
N CYS A 51 -7.62 -5.18 5.44
CA CYS A 51 -7.07 -6.19 6.34
C CYS A 51 -6.37 -7.30 5.53
N ASN A 52 -5.03 -7.35 5.60
CA ASN A 52 -4.24 -8.40 4.95
C ASN A 52 -4.54 -9.80 5.52
N TYR A 53 -4.81 -9.90 6.82
CA TYR A 53 -5.21 -11.17 7.43
C TYR A 53 -6.51 -11.69 6.81
N PHE A 54 -7.54 -10.83 6.71
CA PHE A 54 -8.78 -11.20 6.04
C PHE A 54 -8.52 -11.64 4.59
N LYS A 55 -7.73 -10.87 3.83
CA LYS A 55 -7.45 -11.14 2.42
C LYS A 55 -6.83 -12.54 2.20
N ASN A 56 -5.92 -12.95 3.08
CA ASN A 56 -5.09 -14.14 2.87
C ASN A 56 -5.60 -15.38 3.63
N ALA A 57 -6.20 -15.21 4.81
CA ALA A 57 -6.59 -16.32 5.68
C ALA A 57 -8.10 -16.59 5.66
N VAL A 58 -8.93 -15.54 5.65
CA VAL A 58 -10.38 -15.67 5.82
C VAL A 58 -11.12 -15.69 4.49
N LEU A 59 -10.79 -14.77 3.58
CA LEU A 59 -11.45 -14.64 2.29
C LEU A 59 -11.38 -15.91 1.42
N PRO A 60 -10.28 -16.68 1.37
CA PRO A 60 -10.23 -17.93 0.59
C PRO A 60 -11.23 -19.00 1.02
N ALA A 61 -11.79 -18.92 2.24
CA ALA A 61 -12.81 -19.85 2.71
C ALA A 61 -14.13 -19.75 1.91
N ASP A 62 -14.46 -18.57 1.38
CA ASP A 62 -15.53 -18.40 0.37
C ASP A 62 -14.89 -18.29 -1.02
N ARG A 63 -14.71 -19.43 -1.69
CA ARG A 63 -14.11 -19.50 -3.03
C ARG A 63 -14.83 -18.60 -4.04
N ARG A 64 -16.16 -18.49 -3.97
CA ARG A 64 -16.93 -17.68 -4.93
C ARG A 64 -16.65 -16.20 -4.72
N LEU A 65 -16.69 -15.73 -3.47
CA LEU A 65 -16.36 -14.35 -3.13
C LEU A 65 -14.90 -14.01 -3.45
N TYR A 66 -13.98 -14.91 -3.12
CA TYR A 66 -12.56 -14.76 -3.45
C TYR A 66 -12.34 -14.54 -4.95
N THR A 67 -12.91 -15.42 -5.80
CA THR A 67 -12.77 -15.28 -7.26
C THR A 67 -13.38 -13.98 -7.77
N GLU A 68 -14.56 -13.59 -7.27
CA GLU A 68 -15.27 -12.39 -7.71
C GLU A 68 -14.47 -11.10 -7.43
N ILE A 69 -13.74 -11.07 -6.32
CA ILE A 69 -12.96 -9.92 -5.89
C ILE A 69 -11.56 -9.93 -6.54
N MET A 70 -10.89 -11.08 -6.57
CA MET A 70 -9.50 -11.18 -7.03
C MET A 70 -9.36 -11.16 -8.55
N SER A 71 -10.34 -11.65 -9.33
CA SER A 71 -10.26 -11.61 -10.80
C SER A 71 -10.19 -10.18 -11.34
N LYS A 72 -10.99 -9.27 -10.77
CA LYS A 72 -10.96 -7.84 -11.11
C LYS A 72 -9.62 -7.18 -10.79
N GLU A 73 -8.96 -7.61 -9.71
CA GLU A 73 -7.64 -7.12 -9.35
C GLU A 73 -6.57 -7.59 -10.34
N LYS A 74 -6.63 -8.86 -10.77
CA LYS A 74 -5.71 -9.40 -11.79
C LYS A 74 -5.86 -8.71 -13.13
N GLU A 75 -7.09 -8.49 -13.60
CA GLU A 75 -7.37 -7.77 -14.85
C GLU A 75 -6.82 -6.35 -14.83
N ARG A 76 -7.08 -5.61 -13.74
CA ARG A 76 -6.52 -4.27 -13.53
C ARG A 76 -5.00 -4.28 -13.56
N ASN A 77 -4.37 -5.24 -12.86
CA ASN A 77 -2.92 -5.32 -12.80
C ASN A 77 -2.30 -5.69 -14.16
N ALA A 78 -2.94 -6.58 -14.92
CA ALA A 78 -2.54 -6.91 -16.29
C ALA A 78 -2.64 -5.69 -17.22
N PHE A 79 -3.74 -4.93 -17.13
CA PHE A 79 -3.91 -3.69 -17.88
C PHE A 79 -2.78 -2.69 -17.61
N PHE A 80 -2.44 -2.46 -16.33
CA PHE A 80 -1.34 -1.56 -15.97
C PHE A 80 0.02 -2.09 -16.40
N ALA A 81 0.27 -3.41 -16.37
CA ALA A 81 1.51 -4.01 -16.84
C ALA A 81 1.74 -3.76 -18.35
N ILE A 82 0.69 -3.91 -19.16
CA ILE A 82 0.74 -3.63 -20.60
C ILE A 82 1.06 -2.14 -20.85
N HIS A 83 0.37 -1.23 -20.16
CA HIS A 83 0.52 0.22 -20.39
C HIS A 83 1.79 0.83 -19.77
N SER A 84 2.33 0.25 -18.70
CA SER A 84 3.60 0.69 -18.12
C SER A 84 4.81 0.30 -18.97
N SER A 85 4.69 -0.78 -19.74
CA SER A 85 5.71 -1.21 -20.70
C SER A 85 5.86 -0.24 -21.88
N SER A 86 4.77 0.38 -22.35
CA SER A 86 4.79 1.38 -23.43
C SER A 86 5.45 2.71 -23.03
N ARG A 87 5.46 3.07 -21.74
CA ARG A 87 6.11 4.32 -21.26
C ARG A 87 7.63 4.27 -21.25
N LYS A 88 8.24 3.07 -21.24
CA LYS A 88 9.71 2.91 -21.25
C LYS A 88 10.35 3.03 -22.64
N GLN A 89 9.57 3.05 -23.72
CA GLN A 89 10.12 3.20 -25.08
C GLN A 89 10.36 4.67 -25.48
N LYS A 90 9.78 5.66 -24.78
CA LYS A 90 9.86 7.08 -25.18
C LYS A 90 11.08 7.87 -24.63
N ILE A 91 11.97 7.24 -23.84
CA ILE A 91 13.13 7.93 -23.23
C ILE A 91 14.44 7.70 -24.03
N LYS A 92 14.42 6.92 -25.12
CA LYS A 92 15.66 6.49 -25.79
C LYS A 92 16.09 7.32 -27.01
N ASP A 93 15.24 8.24 -27.50
CA ASP A 93 15.46 8.88 -28.82
C ASP A 93 15.81 10.38 -28.77
N THR A 94 16.48 10.88 -27.72
CA THR A 94 17.03 12.24 -27.75
C THR A 94 18.39 12.30 -27.05
N THR A 95 19.43 11.82 -27.71
CA THR A 95 20.82 12.25 -27.43
C THR A 95 21.63 12.34 -28.72
N GLN A 96 21.70 13.57 -29.24
CA GLN A 96 22.66 14.15 -30.20
C GLN A 96 22.12 15.59 -30.43
N THR A 97 22.78 16.72 -30.16
CA THR A 97 24.20 17.13 -30.27
C THR A 97 24.46 18.54 -29.66
N ALA A 98 25.70 18.77 -29.16
CA ALA A 98 26.52 20.02 -29.12
C ALA A 98 26.21 21.19 -28.15
N PRO A 99 27.15 22.15 -27.86
CA PRO A 99 28.60 22.08 -27.57
C PRO A 99 29.02 22.82 -26.25
N LYS A 100 30.32 22.76 -25.89
CA LYS A 100 30.99 23.40 -24.72
C LYS A 100 31.00 24.94 -24.80
N SER A 101 30.76 25.62 -23.67
CA SER A 101 31.49 26.83 -23.29
C SER A 101 31.74 26.87 -21.78
N ARG A 102 32.94 27.34 -21.44
CA ARG A 102 33.55 27.41 -20.12
C ARG A 102 33.36 28.84 -19.61
N ASN A 103 33.15 29.04 -18.30
CA ASN A 103 33.95 30.01 -17.55
C ASN A 103 33.80 29.80 -16.03
N GLU A 104 34.95 29.94 -15.39
CA GLU A 104 35.24 29.70 -13.98
C GLU A 104 34.78 30.86 -13.11
N SER A 105 34.39 30.56 -11.87
CA SER A 105 34.69 31.37 -10.69
C SER A 105 34.57 30.50 -9.43
N LYS A 106 35.57 30.59 -8.55
CA LYS A 106 35.74 29.87 -7.28
C LYS A 106 36.13 30.92 -6.22
N PRO A 107 36.19 30.58 -4.91
CA PRO A 107 35.16 30.28 -3.89
C PRO A 107 35.06 31.43 -2.83
N PRO A 108 34.43 31.25 -1.64
CA PRO A 108 35.17 30.69 -0.50
C PRO A 108 34.38 29.68 0.36
N LYS A 109 35.13 28.91 1.16
CA LYS A 109 34.70 27.93 2.16
C LYS A 109 34.94 28.54 3.53
N ASP A 110 33.98 28.48 4.45
CA ASP A 110 34.13 28.61 5.92
C ASP A 110 32.91 27.88 6.53
N SER A 111 33.02 26.67 7.10
CA SER A 111 33.48 26.30 8.45
C SER A 111 32.43 26.46 9.55
N ALA A 112 32.19 25.34 10.24
CA ALA A 112 31.53 25.17 11.54
C ALA A 112 29.99 25.31 11.59
N GLU A 113 29.35 24.18 11.92
CA GLU A 113 28.27 24.04 12.93
C GLU A 113 27.32 22.89 12.55
N ASN A 114 27.67 21.66 12.91
CA ASN A 114 26.64 20.65 13.22
C ASN A 114 27.13 19.55 14.17
N GLU A 115 27.75 19.95 15.29
CA GLU A 115 27.95 19.06 16.44
C GLU A 115 26.91 19.37 17.52
N ARG A 116 25.63 19.13 17.22
CA ARG A 116 24.56 19.26 18.23
C ARG A 116 23.54 18.14 18.26
N TYR A 117 23.81 17.02 17.59
CA TYR A 117 22.88 15.87 17.56
C TYR A 117 23.57 14.51 17.80
N SER A 118 24.56 14.47 18.70
CA SER A 118 25.19 13.20 19.14
C SER A 118 25.31 13.03 20.65
N HIS A 119 24.76 13.93 21.47
CA HIS A 119 24.95 13.89 22.93
C HIS A 119 23.67 13.63 23.73
N ALA A 120 22.76 12.79 23.21
CA ALA A 120 21.55 12.37 23.92
C ALA A 120 21.48 10.85 24.23
N PHE A 121 22.60 10.13 24.10
CA PHE A 121 22.70 8.73 24.53
C PHE A 121 24.09 8.41 25.11
N ARG A 122 24.30 8.81 26.37
CA ARG A 122 25.22 8.12 27.29
C ARG A 122 24.56 8.00 28.66
N ALA A 123 24.81 6.83 29.25
CA ALA A 123 24.27 6.20 30.45
C ALA A 123 24.03 7.10 31.67
#